data_AF-A0A967ZBD0-F1
#
_entry.id   AF-A0A967ZBD0-F1
#
_cell.length_a   1.000
_cell.length_b   1.000
_cell.length_c   1.000
_cell.angle_alpha   90.00
_cell.angle_beta   90.00
_cell.angle_gamma   90.00
#
_symmetry.space_group_name_H-M   'P 1'
#
loop_
_entity.id
_entity.type
_entity.pdbx_description
1 polymer ?
#
loop_
_entity_poly.entity_id
_entity_poly.type
_entity_poly.pdbx_seq_one_letter_code
_entity_poly.pdbx_strand_id
1 'polypeptide(L)' 'IYKQKGKNGRPRVLLDPNAMNAEGRLSIGALDYTRDGSMLAYGIHEDGSDWETVSVKKVADGKDLDDK' A
#
# COMPACT_ATOMS: atom_id res chain seq x y z
N ILE A 1 2.87 -6.11 1.99
CA ILE A 1 4.07 -5.46 1.40
C ILE A 1 4.96 -4.92 2.52
N TYR A 2 6.27 -5.19 2.44
CA TYR A 2 7.27 -4.71 3.40
C TYR A 2 8.22 -3.69 2.76
N LYS A 3 8.72 -2.76 3.58
CA LYS A 3 9.81 -1.83 3.24
C LYS A 3 11.04 -2.08 4.11
N GLN A 4 12.22 -1.86 3.56
CA GLN A 4 13.49 -1.93 4.30
C GLN A 4 14.55 -1.01 3.70
N LYS A 5 15.48 -0.54 4.55
CA LYS A 5 16.61 0.29 4.11
C LYS A 5 17.78 -0.60 3.69
N GLY A 6 17.99 -0.73 2.38
CA GLY A 6 19.03 -1.61 1.82
C GLY A 6 18.74 -3.10 2.06
N LYS A 7 19.66 -3.97 1.64
CA LYS A 7 19.46 -5.43 1.72
C LYS A 7 19.42 -5.98 3.16
N ASN A 8 20.10 -5.30 4.08
CA ASN A 8 20.27 -5.75 5.48
C ASN A 8 19.45 -4.91 6.48
N GLY A 9 18.61 -3.98 5.99
CA GLY A 9 17.76 -3.17 6.86
C GLY A 9 16.66 -4.03 7.50
N ARG A 10 16.30 -3.74 8.76
CA ARG A 10 15.20 -4.44 9.43
C ARG A 10 13.87 -4.12 8.72
N PRO A 11 13.12 -5.11 8.20
CA PRO A 11 11.89 -4.87 7.46
C PRO A 11 10.79 -4.27 8.35
N ARG A 12 9.89 -3.51 7.74
CA ARG A 12 8.68 -2.93 8.34
C ARG A 12 7.51 -3.09 7.40
N VAL A 13 6.31 -3.27 7.94
CA VAL A 13 5.09 -3.29 7.13
C VAL A 13 4.91 -1.92 6.48
N LEU A 14 4.64 -1.90 5.18
CA LEU A 14 4.25 -0.71 4.43
C LEU A 14 2.76 -0.76 4.04
N LEU A 15 2.28 -1.93 3.64
CA LEU A 15 0.89 -2.16 3.25
C LEU A 15 0.48 -3.56 3.71
N ASP A 16 -0.62 -3.67 4.44
CA ASP A 16 -1.17 -4.95 4.88
C ASP A 16 -2.69 -4.94 4.71
N PRO A 17 -3.24 -5.58 3.65
CA PRO A 17 -4.67 -5.60 3.43
C PRO A 17 -5.45 -6.30 4.55
N ASN A 18 -4.82 -7.24 5.29
CA ASN A 18 -5.47 -7.92 6.41
C ASN A 18 -5.63 -7.01 7.63
N ALA A 19 -4.73 -6.03 7.79
CA ALA A 19 -4.85 -5.01 8.82
C ALA A 19 -5.88 -3.92 8.47
N MET A 20 -6.20 -3.75 7.17
CA MET A 20 -7.20 -2.79 6.70
C MET A 20 -8.63 -3.31 6.84
N ASN A 21 -8.81 -4.62 6.67
CA ASN A 21 -10.10 -5.28 6.79
C ASN A 21 -9.94 -6.65 7.47
N ALA A 22 -10.54 -6.80 8.66
CA ALA A 22 -10.43 -8.01 9.46
C ALA A 22 -11.13 -9.23 8.82
N GLU A 23 -12.08 -9.00 7.91
CA GLU A 23 -12.77 -10.06 7.17
C GLU A 23 -11.97 -10.60 5.97
N GLY A 24 -10.82 -9.99 5.62
CA GLY A 24 -9.98 -10.42 4.51
C GLY A 24 -10.58 -10.18 3.12
N ARG A 25 -11.50 -9.21 3.00
CA ARG A 25 -12.23 -8.89 1.77
C ARG A 25 -11.50 -7.96 0.81
N LEU A 26 -10.34 -7.44 1.24
CA LEU A 26 -9.54 -6.51 0.46
C LEU A 26 -8.31 -7.21 -0.11
N SER A 27 -8.03 -6.94 -1.38
CA SER A 27 -6.76 -7.31 -2.02
C SER A 27 -6.08 -6.10 -2.64
N ILE A 28 -4.75 -6.15 -2.71
CA ILE A 28 -3.94 -5.10 -3.33
C ILE A 28 -3.84 -5.34 -4.83
N GLY A 29 -4.21 -4.32 -5.60
CA GLY A 29 -4.10 -4.27 -7.06
C GLY A 29 -2.78 -3.68 -7.53
N ALA A 30 -2.86 -2.73 -8.46
CA ALA A 30 -1.70 -2.04 -9.03
C ALA A 30 -0.82 -1.38 -7.95
N LEU A 31 0.48 -1.33 -8.21
CA LEU A 31 1.48 -0.72 -7.33
C LEU A 31 2.46 0.07 -8.17
N ASP A 32 2.60 1.37 -7.89
CA ASP A 32 3.62 2.20 -8.51
C ASP A 32 4.23 3.19 -7.50
N TYR A 33 5.50 3.53 -7.71
CA TYR A 33 6.26 4.41 -6.83
C TYR A 33 6.71 5.65 -7.58
N THR A 34 6.79 6.78 -6.87
CA THR A 34 7.50 7.94 -7.42
C THR A 34 8.97 7.59 -7.66
N ARG A 35 9.61 8.30 -8.61
CA ARG A 35 11.01 8.03 -8.98
C ARG A 35 11.99 8.12 -7.80
N ASP A 36 11.69 8.96 -6.82
CA ASP A 36 12.47 9.10 -5.58
C ASP A 36 12.05 8.13 -4.46
N GLY A 37 11.00 7.33 -4.69
CA GLY A 37 10.44 6.37 -3.73
C GLY A 37 9.73 7.00 -2.53
N SER A 38 9.43 8.31 -2.57
CA SER A 38 8.78 9.01 -1.45
C SER A 38 7.30 8.70 -1.31
N MET A 39 6.62 8.36 -2.42
CA MET A 39 5.19 8.02 -2.45
C MET A 39 4.95 6.68 -3.15
N LEU A 40 3.85 6.04 -2.76
CA LEU A 40 3.33 4.80 -3.33
C LEU A 40 1.87 5.05 -3.74
N ALA A 41 1.54 4.82 -5.00
CA ALA A 41 0.16 4.65 -5.44
C ALA A 41 -0.18 3.16 -5.42
N TYR A 42 -1.31 2.80 -4.81
CA TYR A 42 -1.73 1.41 -4.74
C TYR A 42 -3.24 1.27 -4.98
N GLY A 43 -3.63 0.21 -5.68
CA GLY A 43 -5.01 -0.15 -5.89
C GLY A 43 -5.57 -1.05 -4.81
N ILE A 44 -6.86 -0.91 -4.52
CA ILE A 44 -7.64 -1.78 -3.65
C ILE A 44 -8.82 -2.35 -4.44
N HIS A 45 -8.94 -3.67 -4.43
CA HIS A 45 -10.14 -4.38 -4.85
C HIS A 45 -10.89 -4.89 -3.63
N GLU A 46 -12.22 -4.79 -3.65
CA GLU A 46 -13.11 -5.32 -2.61
C GLU A 46 -13.89 -6.51 -3.18
N ASP A 47 -13.98 -7.60 -2.40
CA ASP A 47 -14.76 -8.80 -2.71
C ASP A 47 -14.44 -9.41 -4.10
N GLY A 48 -13.19 -9.28 -4.54
CA GLY A 48 -12.72 -9.79 -5.83
C GLY A 48 -13.28 -9.03 -7.05
N SER A 49 -13.81 -7.83 -6.86
CA SER A 49 -14.29 -6.97 -7.95
C SER A 49 -13.17 -6.54 -8.89
N ASP A 50 -13.51 -6.39 -10.17
CA ASP A 50 -12.64 -5.73 -11.16
C ASP A 50 -12.53 -4.20 -10.91
N TRP A 51 -13.41 -3.62 -10.09
CA TRP A 51 -13.27 -2.23 -9.67
C TRP A 51 -12.05 -2.05 -8.78
N GLU A 52 -11.32 -0.96 -9.02
CA GLU A 52 -10.12 -0.60 -8.29
C GLU A 52 -10.25 0.82 -7.74
N THR A 53 -10.08 0.96 -6.42
CA THR A 53 -9.87 2.28 -5.81
C THR A 53 -8.38 2.52 -5.65
N VAL A 54 -7.86 3.56 -6.30
CA VAL A 54 -6.46 3.96 -6.15
C VAL A 54 -6.32 4.88 -4.94
N SER A 55 -5.31 4.64 -4.11
CA SER A 55 -4.94 5.48 -2.97
C SER A 55 -3.45 5.79 -3.01
N VAL A 56 -3.06 6.94 -2.46
CA VAL A 56 -1.66 7.37 -2.40
C VAL A 56 -1.18 7.43 -0.96
N LYS A 57 0.02 6.89 -0.70
CA LYS A 57 0.65 6.80 0.62
C LYS A 57 2.07 7.36 0.61
N LYS A 58 2.46 8.03 1.69
CA LYS A 58 3.86 8.39 1.97
C LYS A 58 4.65 7.18 2.43
N VAL A 59 5.74 6.85 1.75
CA VAL A 59 6.57 5.67 2.09
C VAL A 59 7.35 5.88 3.39
N ALA A 60 7.67 7.13 3.76
CA ALA A 60 8.46 7.43 4.96
C ALA A 60 7.77 6.93 6.24
N ASP A 61 6.54 7.37 6.48
CA ASP A 61 5.77 7.08 7.70
C ASP A 61 4.61 6.09 7.45
N GLY A 62 4.29 5.78 6.20
CA GLY A 62 3.22 4.86 5.85
C GLY A 62 1.83 5.46 5.97
N LYS A 63 1.69 6.79 5.97
CA LYS A 63 0.39 7.47 6.03
C LYS A 63 -0.22 7.68 4.66
N ASP A 64 -1.51 7.36 4.53
CA ASP A 64 -2.28 7.72 3.34
C ASP A 64 -2.43 9.25 3.25
N LEU A 65 -2.50 9.75 2.02
CA LEU A 65 -2.90 11.12 1.76
C LEU A 65 -4.42 11.20 1.87
N ASP A 66 -4.91 12.32 2.42
CA ASP A 66 -6.34 12.64 2.36
C ASP A 66 -6.62 13.25 0.99
N ASP A 67 -6.84 12.40 -0.01
CA ASP A 67 -7.22 12.76 -1.37
C ASP A 67 -8.63 12.29 -1.76
N LYS A 68 -9.48 11.99 -0.76
CA LYS A 68 -10.90 11.67 -0.91
C LYS A 68 -11.80 12.90 -0.98
#